data_AF-A0A7X7QHT2-F1
#
_entry.id   AF-A0A7X7QHT2-F1
#
_cell.length_a   1.000
_cell.length_b   1.000
_cell.length_c   1.000
_cell.angle_alpha   90.00
_cell.angle_beta   90.00
_cell.angle_gamma   90.00
#
_symmetry.space_group_name_H-M   'P 1'
#
loop_
_entity.id
_entity.type
_entity.pdbx_description
1 polymer ?
#
loop_
_entity_poly.entity_id
_entity_poly.type
_entity_poly.pdbx_seq_one_letter_code
_entity_poly.pdbx_strand_id
1 'polypeptide(L)'
;RDLTENARRIYAYIFSLVPNWADADEIFQEASATIWEKYDEYQPDTGFREWAFRIAYFKVLQHRKAQAKNVLRFSDQFIEAVDGDTQAGGDLWVRRHRLLGECYEELRPQDRELIDFRYEPDATTKSIALRVGRSVDAVYKSLNRIHGQLLDCIESKLEDLP
;
A
#
# COMPACT_ATOMS: atom_id res chain seq x y z
N ARG A 1 14.09 6.39 -16.81
CA ARG A 1 12.84 6.18 -17.61
C ARG A 1 11.77 5.47 -16.78
N ASP A 2 12.26 4.63 -15.89
CA ASP A 2 11.64 3.53 -15.18
C ASP A 2 10.74 4.04 -14.05
N LEU A 3 11.07 5.20 -13.46
CA LEU A 3 10.18 5.95 -12.56
C LEU A 3 8.84 6.26 -13.23
N THR A 4 8.85 6.78 -14.47
CA THR A 4 7.61 7.13 -15.18
C THR A 4 6.77 5.89 -15.52
N GLU A 5 7.42 4.80 -15.94
CA GLU A 5 6.75 3.54 -16.25
C GLU A 5 6.20 2.81 -15.01
N ASN A 6 6.76 3.10 -13.81
CA ASN A 6 6.30 2.53 -12.55
C ASN A 6 5.49 3.49 -11.66
N ALA A 7 5.38 4.77 -12.01
CA ALA A 7 4.75 5.84 -11.22
C ALA A 7 3.37 5.44 -10.67
N ARG A 8 2.45 4.97 -11.53
CA ARG A 8 1.11 4.54 -11.11
C ARG A 8 1.13 3.36 -10.12
N ARG A 9 2.13 2.47 -10.19
CA ARG A 9 2.28 1.33 -9.27
C ARG A 9 2.91 1.75 -7.94
N ILE A 10 3.89 2.65 -7.97
CA ILE A 10 4.48 3.27 -6.77
C ILE A 10 3.39 4.07 -6.03
N TYR A 11 2.59 4.84 -6.75
CA TYR A 11 1.44 5.58 -6.21
C TYR A 11 0.38 4.65 -5.59
N ALA A 12 -0.01 3.58 -6.28
CA ALA A 12 -0.98 2.61 -5.75
C ALA A 12 -0.47 1.89 -4.49
N TYR A 13 0.83 1.57 -4.45
CA TYR A 13 1.50 1.02 -3.26
C TYR A 13 1.55 2.04 -2.11
N ILE A 14 1.87 3.30 -2.37
CA ILE A 14 1.79 4.36 -1.36
C ILE A 14 0.36 4.50 -0.85
N PHE A 15 -0.66 4.52 -1.72
CA PHE A 15 -2.05 4.59 -1.26
C PHE A 15 -2.38 3.42 -0.33
N SER A 16 -2.08 2.16 -0.67
CA SER A 16 -2.52 1.02 0.16
C SER A 16 -2.02 1.10 1.61
N LEU A 17 -0.96 1.88 1.84
CA LEU A 17 -0.32 2.08 3.13
C LEU A 17 -0.76 3.36 3.89
N VAL A 18 -1.57 4.27 3.29
CA VAL A 18 -1.88 5.61 3.85
C VAL A 18 -3.38 5.96 3.83
N PRO A 19 -3.87 6.79 4.78
CA PRO A 19 -5.30 6.87 5.06
C PRO A 19 -6.10 7.76 4.09
N ASN A 20 -5.46 8.72 3.43
CA ASN A 20 -6.13 9.62 2.48
C ASN A 20 -5.25 9.98 1.28
N TRP A 21 -5.85 10.65 0.29
CA TRP A 21 -5.21 10.96 -0.99
C TRP A 21 -4.18 12.09 -0.90
N ALA A 22 -4.35 13.08 -0.01
CA ALA A 22 -3.37 14.14 0.17
C ALA A 22 -2.06 13.60 0.75
N ASP A 23 -2.15 12.68 1.74
CA ASP A 23 -0.98 11.95 2.24
C ASP A 23 -0.31 11.17 1.09
N ALA A 24 -1.10 10.50 0.24
CA ALA A 24 -0.56 9.71 -0.87
C ALA A 24 0.15 10.57 -1.93
N ASP A 25 -0.41 11.75 -2.26
CA ASP A 25 0.18 12.71 -3.18
C ASP A 25 1.49 13.31 -2.64
N GLU A 26 1.52 13.70 -1.36
CA GLU A 26 2.70 14.27 -0.69
C GLU A 26 3.84 13.24 -0.60
N ILE A 27 3.52 12.02 -0.13
CA ILE A 27 4.48 10.92 -0.02
C ILE A 27 4.98 10.46 -1.40
N PHE A 28 4.12 10.46 -2.44
CA PHE A 28 4.55 10.11 -3.80
C PHE A 28 5.47 11.16 -4.40
N GLN A 29 5.26 12.45 -4.13
CA GLN A 29 6.19 13.51 -4.54
C GLN A 29 7.53 13.38 -3.81
N GLU A 30 7.54 13.20 -2.49
CA GLU A 30 8.77 12.95 -1.72
C GLU A 30 9.51 11.68 -2.17
N ALA A 31 8.79 10.58 -2.43
CA ALA A 31 9.38 9.33 -2.90
C ALA A 31 9.96 9.50 -4.31
N SER A 32 9.25 10.17 -5.22
CA SER A 32 9.73 10.43 -6.59
C SER A 32 10.98 11.30 -6.61
N ALA A 33 11.06 12.31 -5.72
CA ALA A 33 12.26 13.13 -5.53
C ALA A 33 13.44 12.28 -5.05
N THR A 34 13.28 11.50 -3.98
CA THR A 34 14.36 10.64 -3.46
C THR A 34 14.76 9.50 -4.42
N ILE A 35 13.83 8.98 -5.22
CA ILE A 35 14.13 8.05 -6.32
C ILE A 35 14.99 8.71 -7.41
N TRP A 36 14.76 9.99 -7.70
CA TRP A 36 15.58 10.75 -8.66
C TRP A 36 16.97 11.09 -8.09
N GLU A 37 17.03 11.58 -6.85
CA GLU A 37 18.27 11.91 -6.14
C GLU A 37 19.22 10.70 -6.01
N LYS A 38 18.66 9.51 -5.80
CA LYS A 38 19.42 8.27 -5.62
C LYS A 38 19.53 7.41 -6.89
N TYR A 39 19.12 7.92 -8.05
CA TYR A 39 19.10 7.10 -9.28
C TYR A 39 20.48 6.56 -9.67
N ASP A 40 21.56 7.31 -9.38
CA ASP A 40 22.93 6.87 -9.62
C ASP A 40 23.45 5.83 -8.58
N GLU A 41 22.71 5.60 -7.49
CA GLU A 41 22.97 4.51 -6.52
C GLU A 41 22.28 3.18 -6.92
N TYR A 42 21.35 3.20 -7.89
CA TYR A 42 20.56 2.03 -8.26
C TYR A 42 21.38 1.00 -9.07
N GLN A 43 21.47 -0.22 -8.54
CA GLN A 43 22.11 -1.36 -9.21
C GLN A 43 21.06 -2.16 -10.02
N PRO A 44 21.16 -2.25 -11.36
CA PRO A 44 20.13 -2.83 -12.24
C PRO A 44 19.67 -4.24 -11.88
N ASP A 45 20.57 -5.02 -11.29
CA ASP A 45 20.42 -6.40 -10.83
C ASP A 45 19.51 -6.56 -9.60
N THR A 46 19.14 -5.47 -8.92
CA THR A 46 18.17 -5.50 -7.80
C THR A 46 16.71 -5.28 -8.19
N GLY A 47 16.45 -4.78 -9.41
CA GLY A 47 15.10 -4.46 -9.88
C GLY A 47 14.60 -3.08 -9.44
N PHE A 48 14.25 -2.24 -10.43
CA PHE A 48 13.91 -0.84 -10.20
C PHE A 48 12.61 -0.67 -9.40
N ARG A 49 11.64 -1.57 -9.60
CA ARG A 49 10.34 -1.52 -8.91
C ARG A 49 10.53 -1.76 -7.42
N GLU A 50 11.36 -2.73 -7.09
CA GLU A 50 11.63 -3.26 -5.77
C GLU A 50 12.37 -2.19 -4.95
N TRP A 51 13.41 -1.60 -5.55
CA TRP A 51 14.15 -0.46 -5.02
C TRP A 51 13.28 0.79 -4.84
N ALA A 52 12.46 1.16 -5.84
CA ALA A 52 11.56 2.30 -5.76
C ALA A 52 10.45 2.12 -4.70
N PHE A 53 9.91 0.91 -4.56
CA PHE A 53 8.93 0.57 -3.51
C PHE A 53 9.58 0.67 -2.12
N ARG A 54 10.85 0.27 -1.97
CA ARG A 54 11.58 0.41 -0.69
C ARG A 54 11.75 1.88 -0.28
N ILE A 55 12.04 2.78 -1.23
CA ILE A 55 12.09 4.23 -0.97
C ILE A 55 10.71 4.78 -0.60
N ALA A 56 9.67 4.41 -1.35
CA ALA A 56 8.29 4.81 -1.08
C ALA A 56 7.80 4.36 0.31
N TYR A 57 8.13 3.13 0.71
CA TYR A 57 7.86 2.58 2.04
C TYR A 57 8.50 3.41 3.16
N PHE A 58 9.78 3.77 3.04
CA PHE A 58 10.44 4.62 4.03
C PHE A 58 9.83 6.03 4.10
N LYS A 59 9.35 6.58 2.98
CA LYS A 59 8.60 7.85 2.98
C LYS A 59 7.23 7.72 3.66
N VAL A 60 6.51 6.60 3.49
CA VAL A 60 5.30 6.31 4.26
C VAL A 60 5.61 6.26 5.76
N LEU A 61 6.66 5.54 6.18
CA LEU A 61 7.07 5.49 7.59
C LEU A 61 7.47 6.87 8.14
N GLN A 62 8.18 7.68 7.35
CA GLN A 62 8.55 9.06 7.70
C GLN A 62 7.30 9.92 7.96
N HIS A 63 6.34 9.92 7.03
CA HIS A 63 5.09 10.67 7.14
C HIS A 63 4.27 10.23 8.34
N ARG A 64 4.06 8.91 8.50
CA ARG A 64 3.34 8.33 9.63
C ARG A 64 3.98 8.68 10.97
N LYS A 65 5.32 8.68 11.06
CA LYS A 65 6.07 9.11 12.26
C LYS A 65 5.93 10.60 12.56
N ALA A 66 5.70 11.44 11.54
CA ALA A 66 5.33 12.84 11.72
C ALA A 66 3.88 12.98 12.22
N GLN A 67 2.92 12.32 11.55
CA GLN A 67 1.49 12.36 11.91
C GLN A 67 1.19 11.74 13.29
N ALA A 68 1.97 10.75 13.72
CA ALA A 68 1.89 10.13 15.05
C ALA A 68 2.17 11.10 16.21
N LYS A 69 2.71 12.31 15.95
CA LYS A 69 2.80 13.39 16.94
C LYS A 69 1.50 14.19 17.12
N ASN A 70 0.54 14.07 16.19
CA ASN A 70 -0.65 14.93 16.13
C ASN A 70 -2.00 14.17 16.19
N VAL A 71 -2.10 12.93 15.69
CA VAL A 71 -3.38 12.18 15.64
C VAL A 71 -3.25 10.73 16.09
N LEU A 72 -4.30 10.21 16.74
CA LEU A 72 -4.34 8.89 17.37
C LEU A 72 -4.57 7.71 16.41
N ARG A 73 -3.67 6.74 16.55
CA ARG A 73 -3.78 5.29 16.29
C ARG A 73 -3.74 4.72 14.85
N PHE A 74 -2.65 3.97 14.65
CA PHE A 74 -2.56 2.59 14.17
C PHE A 74 -3.12 2.21 12.78
N SER A 75 -2.16 1.93 11.89
CA SER A 75 -2.24 0.83 10.91
C SER A 75 -0.86 0.18 10.73
N ASP A 76 -0.06 0.10 11.80
CA ASP A 76 1.39 -0.19 11.75
C ASP A 76 1.68 -1.66 11.44
N GLN A 77 0.94 -2.60 12.05
CA GLN A 77 1.11 -4.04 11.82
C GLN A 77 0.91 -4.42 10.33
N PHE A 78 -0.05 -3.79 9.63
CA PHE A 78 -0.25 -3.95 8.18
C PHE A 78 1.01 -3.65 7.36
N ILE A 79 1.82 -2.70 7.81
CA ILE A 79 3.00 -2.24 7.11
C ILE A 79 4.20 -3.15 7.43
N GLU A 80 4.36 -3.54 8.68
CA GLU A 80 5.48 -4.39 9.13
C GLU A 80 5.42 -5.80 8.52
N ALA A 81 4.26 -6.46 8.54
CA ALA A 81 4.12 -7.82 8.00
C ALA A 81 4.07 -7.88 6.46
N VAL A 82 3.85 -6.76 5.76
CA VAL A 82 4.05 -6.68 4.29
C VAL A 82 5.54 -6.48 3.94
N ASP A 83 6.33 -5.82 4.80
CA ASP A 83 7.71 -5.41 4.49
C ASP A 83 8.83 -6.33 5.01
N GLY A 84 8.56 -7.13 6.06
CA GLY A 84 9.56 -7.94 6.79
C GLY A 84 10.28 -9.08 6.02
N ASP A 85 10.33 -9.00 4.69
CA ASP A 85 10.81 -10.01 3.74
C ASP A 85 11.74 -9.44 2.65
N THR A 86 11.92 -8.11 2.57
CA THR A 86 12.73 -7.44 1.52
C THR A 86 14.26 -7.70 1.59
N GLN A 87 14.68 -8.77 2.27
CA GLN A 87 16.06 -9.27 2.40
C GLN A 87 16.18 -10.82 2.28
N ALA A 88 15.08 -11.59 2.25
CA ALA A 88 15.14 -13.05 2.41
C ALA A 88 14.98 -13.85 1.10
N GLY A 89 14.10 -13.43 0.18
CA GLY A 89 14.07 -14.00 -1.17
C GLY A 89 12.80 -13.71 -1.97
N GLY A 90 12.91 -13.68 -3.30
CA GLY A 90 11.77 -13.44 -4.19
C GLY A 90 10.62 -14.46 -4.03
N ASP A 91 10.90 -15.64 -3.48
CA ASP A 91 9.94 -16.69 -3.17
C ASP A 91 8.83 -16.20 -2.22
N LEU A 92 9.16 -15.46 -1.16
CA LEU A 92 8.20 -15.07 -0.14
C LEU A 92 7.39 -13.81 -0.55
N TRP A 93 7.96 -12.92 -1.37
CA TRP A 93 7.17 -11.89 -2.07
C TRP A 93 6.17 -12.51 -3.06
N VAL A 94 6.59 -13.52 -3.85
CA VAL A 94 5.70 -14.24 -4.77
C VAL A 94 4.60 -14.99 -4.00
N ARG A 95 4.93 -15.62 -2.86
CA ARG A 95 3.93 -16.22 -1.95
C ARG A 95 2.95 -15.16 -1.44
N ARG A 96 3.42 -14.03 -0.90
CA ARG A 96 2.58 -12.90 -0.44
C ARG A 96 1.66 -12.37 -1.55
N HIS A 97 2.15 -12.25 -2.78
CA HIS A 97 1.34 -11.79 -3.90
C HIS A 97 0.26 -12.82 -4.30
N ARG A 98 0.56 -14.12 -4.27
CA ARG A 98 -0.44 -15.18 -4.47
C ARG A 98 -1.50 -15.17 -3.36
N LEU A 99 -1.06 -15.15 -2.10
CA LEU A 99 -1.93 -15.13 -0.92
C LEU A 99 -2.84 -13.90 -0.89
N LEU A 100 -2.36 -12.72 -1.31
CA LEU A 100 -3.19 -11.53 -1.47
C LEU A 100 -4.35 -11.76 -2.46
N GLY A 101 -4.13 -12.50 -3.56
CA GLY A 101 -5.20 -12.88 -4.49
C GLY A 101 -6.22 -13.83 -3.87
N GLU A 102 -5.77 -14.81 -3.08
CA GLU A 102 -6.66 -15.73 -2.36
C GLU A 102 -7.47 -15.00 -1.29
N CYS A 103 -6.82 -14.18 -0.45
CA CYS A 103 -7.44 -13.38 0.60
C CYS A 103 -8.39 -12.31 0.06
N TYR A 104 -8.11 -11.77 -1.13
CA TYR A 104 -9.04 -10.91 -1.86
C TYR A 104 -10.33 -11.65 -2.26
N GLU A 105 -10.24 -12.89 -2.74
CA GLU A 105 -11.43 -13.71 -3.01
C GLU A 105 -12.20 -14.10 -1.73
N GLU A 106 -11.55 -14.17 -0.58
CA GLU A 106 -12.21 -14.38 0.71
C GLU A 106 -12.91 -13.11 1.26
N LEU A 107 -12.62 -11.92 0.72
CA LEU A 107 -13.36 -10.71 1.06
C LEU A 107 -14.83 -10.81 0.61
N ARG A 108 -15.71 -10.27 1.47
CA ARG A 108 -17.16 -10.14 1.22
C ARG A 108 -17.39 -9.29 -0.06
N PRO A 109 -18.42 -9.54 -0.87
CA PRO A 109 -18.61 -8.82 -2.15
C PRO A 109 -18.62 -7.29 -2.05
N GLN A 110 -19.26 -6.74 -1.01
CA GLN A 110 -19.29 -5.27 -0.75
C GLN A 110 -17.93 -4.70 -0.34
N ASP A 111 -17.03 -5.52 0.20
CA ASP A 111 -15.68 -5.13 0.57
C ASP A 111 -14.74 -5.18 -0.66
N ARG A 112 -14.94 -6.15 -1.54
CA ARG A 112 -14.29 -6.18 -2.87
C ARG A 112 -14.72 -5.00 -3.74
N GLU A 113 -16.02 -4.77 -3.89
CA GLU A 113 -16.55 -3.63 -4.64
C GLU A 113 -15.98 -2.29 -4.14
N LEU A 114 -15.84 -2.12 -2.82
CA LEU A 114 -15.28 -0.90 -2.24
C LEU A 114 -13.77 -0.75 -2.45
N ILE A 115 -13.00 -1.85 -2.47
CA ILE A 115 -11.55 -1.80 -2.74
C ILE A 115 -11.28 -1.64 -4.25
N ASP A 116 -12.10 -2.24 -5.12
CA ASP A 116 -12.04 -2.06 -6.57
C ASP A 116 -12.28 -0.60 -6.97
N PHE A 117 -13.35 0.01 -6.43
CA PHE A 117 -13.60 1.46 -6.60
C PHE A 117 -12.49 2.34 -6.02
N ARG A 118 -11.58 1.78 -5.20
CA ARG A 118 -10.40 2.47 -4.64
C ARG A 118 -9.13 2.30 -5.47
N TYR A 119 -9.12 1.41 -6.47
CA TYR A 119 -8.04 1.23 -7.46
C TYR A 119 -8.43 1.60 -8.91
N GLU A 120 -9.69 1.98 -9.16
CA GLU A 120 -10.10 2.68 -10.39
C GLU A 120 -9.26 3.96 -10.64
N PRO A 121 -9.05 4.38 -11.91
CA PRO A 121 -8.46 5.68 -12.23
C PRO A 121 -9.27 6.83 -11.62
N ASP A 122 -8.57 7.90 -11.19
CA ASP A 122 -9.16 9.16 -10.71
C ASP A 122 -10.18 9.02 -9.55
N ALA A 123 -10.17 7.86 -8.88
CA ALA A 123 -10.88 7.64 -7.64
C ALA A 123 -10.39 8.61 -6.55
N THR A 124 -11.27 8.94 -5.60
CA THR A 124 -10.92 9.62 -4.35
C THR A 124 -11.81 9.07 -3.24
N THR A 125 -11.39 9.13 -1.98
CA THR A 125 -12.26 8.70 -0.86
C THR A 125 -13.59 9.48 -0.83
N LYS A 126 -13.60 10.69 -1.43
CA LYS A 126 -14.79 11.53 -1.62
C LYS A 126 -15.68 11.08 -2.79
N SER A 127 -15.12 10.71 -3.95
CA SER A 127 -15.92 10.20 -5.08
C SER A 127 -16.43 8.78 -4.83
N ILE A 128 -15.66 7.94 -4.13
CA ILE A 128 -16.12 6.63 -3.63
C ILE A 128 -17.29 6.83 -2.65
N ALA A 129 -17.16 7.72 -1.66
CA ALA A 129 -18.22 8.05 -0.71
C ALA A 129 -19.52 8.52 -1.40
N LEU A 130 -19.40 9.36 -2.43
CA LEU A 130 -20.53 9.77 -3.26
C LEU A 130 -21.16 8.59 -4.02
N ARG A 131 -20.34 7.73 -4.65
CA ARG A 131 -20.77 6.57 -5.44
C ARG A 131 -21.50 5.51 -4.61
N VAL A 132 -21.03 5.24 -3.39
CA VAL A 132 -21.61 4.22 -2.49
C VAL A 132 -22.64 4.79 -1.50
N GLY A 133 -22.95 6.10 -1.58
CA GLY A 133 -23.95 6.75 -0.72
C GLY A 133 -23.60 6.81 0.77
N ARG A 134 -22.31 6.90 1.12
CA ARG A 134 -21.81 6.87 2.52
C ARG A 134 -21.00 8.12 2.85
N SER A 135 -20.74 8.38 4.13
CA SER A 135 -19.81 9.45 4.52
C SER A 135 -18.36 9.07 4.19
N VAL A 136 -17.51 10.08 3.98
CA VAL A 136 -16.07 9.88 3.72
C VAL A 136 -15.40 9.11 4.87
N ASP A 137 -15.77 9.42 6.12
CA ASP A 137 -15.34 8.70 7.33
C ASP A 137 -15.80 7.22 7.34
N ALA A 138 -17.04 6.93 6.92
CA ALA A 138 -17.53 5.56 6.85
C ALA A 138 -16.86 4.74 5.73
N VAL A 139 -16.51 5.37 4.60
CA VAL A 139 -15.67 4.74 3.56
C VAL A 139 -14.27 4.50 4.09
N TYR A 140 -13.63 5.50 4.69
CA TYR A 140 -12.29 5.41 5.26
C TYR A 140 -12.17 4.27 6.30
N LYS A 141 -13.08 4.21 7.28
CA LYS A 141 -13.16 3.12 8.27
C LYS A 141 -13.41 1.75 7.64
N SER A 142 -14.07 1.69 6.48
CA SER A 142 -14.27 0.44 5.75
C SER A 142 -12.99 0.01 5.04
N LEU A 143 -12.31 0.90 4.31
CA LEU A 143 -11.05 0.61 3.63
C LEU A 143 -9.97 0.14 4.62
N ASN A 144 -9.82 0.82 5.78
CA ASN A 144 -8.89 0.38 6.82
C ASN A 144 -9.19 -1.03 7.36
N ARG A 145 -10.47 -1.36 7.58
CA ARG A 145 -10.87 -2.72 8.00
C ARG A 145 -10.56 -3.74 6.91
N ILE A 146 -10.80 -3.42 5.65
CA ILE A 146 -10.56 -4.33 4.51
C ILE A 146 -9.05 -4.60 4.37
N HIS A 147 -8.21 -3.57 4.52
CA HIS A 147 -6.76 -3.73 4.59
C HIS A 147 -6.38 -4.66 5.76
N GLY A 148 -6.91 -4.44 6.97
CA GLY A 148 -6.71 -5.34 8.11
C GLY A 148 -7.05 -6.79 7.78
N GLN A 149 -8.24 -7.06 7.26
CA GLN A 149 -8.68 -8.43 6.92
C GLN A 149 -7.82 -9.10 5.83
N LEU A 150 -7.32 -8.34 4.85
CA LEU A 150 -6.37 -8.86 3.85
C LEU A 150 -5.04 -9.26 4.51
N LEU A 151 -4.57 -8.49 5.49
CA LEU A 151 -3.36 -8.78 6.25
C LEU A 151 -3.53 -9.99 7.15
N ASP A 152 -4.55 -10.00 8.02
CA ASP A 152 -4.82 -11.08 8.97
C ASP A 152 -4.86 -12.44 8.24
N CYS A 153 -5.43 -12.46 7.03
CA CYS A 153 -5.46 -13.61 6.14
C CYS A 153 -4.08 -13.95 5.52
N ILE A 154 -3.30 -12.97 5.05
CA ILE A 154 -1.95 -13.21 4.51
C ILE A 154 -1.01 -13.71 5.61
N GLU A 155 -1.06 -13.13 6.81
CA GLU A 155 -0.27 -13.55 7.97
C GLU A 155 -0.61 -15.00 8.35
N SER A 156 -1.89 -15.32 8.59
CA SER A 156 -2.32 -16.70 8.90
C SER A 156 -1.88 -17.70 7.83
N LYS A 157 -2.07 -17.38 6.54
CA LYS A 157 -1.67 -18.26 5.44
C LYS A 157 -0.15 -18.31 5.18
N LEU A 158 0.65 -17.44 5.80
CA LEU A 158 2.10 -17.57 5.83
C LEU A 158 2.56 -18.45 6.99
N GLU A 159 1.88 -18.40 8.14
CA GLU A 159 2.14 -19.29 9.28
C GLU A 159 1.71 -20.74 9.01
N ASP A 160 0.65 -20.95 8.22
CA ASP A 160 0.15 -22.27 7.78
C ASP A 160 0.99 -22.92 6.64
N LEU A 161 2.01 -22.25 6.11
CA LEU A 161 2.86 -22.78 5.02
C LEU A 161 4.13 -23.49 5.53
N PRO A 162 4.44 -24.71 5.04
CA PRO A 162 5.68 -25.43 5.34
C PRO A 162 6.90 -24.99 4.49
#